data_AF-A0A165I013-F1
#
_entry.id   AF-A0A165I013-F1
#
_cell.length_a   1.000
_cell.length_b   1.000
_cell.length_c   1.000
_cell.angle_alpha   90.00
_cell.angle_beta   90.00
_cell.angle_gamma   90.00
#
_symmetry.space_group_name_H-M   'P 1'
#
loop_
_entity.id
_entity.type
_entity.pdbx_description
1 polymer ?
#
loop_
_entity_poly.entity_id
_entity_poly.type
_entity_poly.pdbx_seq_one_letter_code
_entity_poly.pdbx_strand_id
1 'polypeptide(L)'
;MDSGNSNHKEMKHQEIEHHKEMEHHKNGVPVPPPPHQHGPDRPRQYAPTGTASQVHHDENMPRVPPPSDLPIYANWACNKLTLGGGVAIFHLSSARVVVCWHGRDGYWFLPKGRRDANEESGLGAEREGFEESGYRNRLLPIPLRHCQPRPHVPHSASPASHSPFVTEPIWTQLAPNGHTHQYVLFWYIAETLPPDIEEKINKEVQHQAQETSKDPSQGRDPAVRSEHAGSETVREGNHPVPSVLAIPYQAPPRYPTFLSIEDRIAMEPPNYEPVHHPNTGVDEEEATYQSFLLPVEEAAEKLKGSIQEDVVRSGWEAICKRREMEWKAAASLAK
;
A
#
# COMPACT_ATOMS: atom_id res chain seq x y z
N MET A 1 -31.12 4.83 -15.18
CA MET A 1 -30.49 3.67 -14.53
C MET A 1 -29.18 4.19 -13.99
N ASP A 2 -29.21 4.73 -12.77
CA ASP A 2 -28.06 5.35 -12.12
C ASP A 2 -28.16 5.00 -10.64
N SER A 3 -27.48 3.92 -10.25
CA SER A 3 -27.48 3.38 -8.88
C SER A 3 -26.20 2.58 -8.62
N GLY A 4 -25.05 3.14 -9.05
CA GLY A 4 -23.73 2.49 -8.91
C GLY A 4 -22.82 3.09 -7.85
N ASN A 5 -23.08 4.32 -7.38
CA ASN A 5 -22.09 5.07 -6.58
C ASN A 5 -22.33 5.07 -5.05
N SER A 6 -23.42 4.43 -4.58
CA SER A 6 -23.76 4.41 -3.15
C SER A 6 -23.07 3.28 -2.37
N ASN A 7 -22.79 2.15 -3.01
CA ASN A 7 -22.25 0.96 -2.33
C ASN A 7 -20.76 1.09 -1.96
N HIS A 8 -20.01 1.97 -2.63
CA HIS A 8 -18.58 2.15 -2.36
C HIS A 8 -18.34 2.93 -1.05
N LYS A 9 -19.18 3.94 -0.75
CA LYS A 9 -19.14 4.69 0.52
C LYS A 9 -19.61 3.84 1.71
N GLU A 10 -20.62 2.99 1.52
CA GLU A 10 -21.21 2.19 2.61
C GLU A 10 -20.30 1.03 3.08
N MET A 11 -19.45 0.48 2.21
CA MET A 11 -18.48 -0.56 2.58
C MET A 11 -17.12 -0.03 3.06
N LYS A 12 -16.73 1.22 2.74
CA LYS A 12 -15.56 1.86 3.37
C LYS A 12 -15.84 2.23 4.84
N HIS A 13 -17.08 2.63 5.18
CA HIS A 13 -17.49 2.88 6.57
C HIS A 13 -17.42 1.63 7.49
N GLN A 14 -17.57 0.42 6.93
CA GLN A 14 -17.46 -0.84 7.69
C GLN A 14 -16.01 -1.15 8.12
N GLU A 15 -15.00 -0.57 7.47
CA GLU A 15 -13.58 -0.69 7.83
C GLU A 15 -13.28 0.05 9.15
N ILE A 16 -13.99 1.16 9.39
CA ILE A 16 -13.88 2.01 10.60
C ILE A 16 -14.65 1.40 11.78
N GLU A 17 -15.84 0.85 11.55
CA GLU A 17 -16.62 0.21 12.64
C GLU A 17 -15.91 -1.04 13.19
N HIS A 18 -15.11 -1.75 12.39
CA HIS A 18 -14.38 -2.93 12.87
C HIS A 18 -13.17 -2.59 13.75
N HIS A 19 -12.49 -1.47 13.52
CA HIS A 19 -11.48 -0.95 14.46
C HIS A 19 -12.11 -0.39 15.75
N LYS A 20 -13.35 0.13 15.70
CA LYS A 20 -14.09 0.59 16.88
C LYS A 20 -14.74 -0.53 17.69
N GLU A 21 -15.26 -1.59 17.07
CA GLU A 21 -15.92 -2.71 17.77
C GLU A 21 -14.95 -3.60 18.56
N MET A 22 -13.67 -3.65 18.17
CA MET A 22 -12.64 -4.34 18.96
C MET A 22 -12.31 -3.62 20.28
N GLU A 23 -12.66 -2.35 20.44
CA GLU A 23 -12.41 -1.56 21.66
C GLU A 23 -13.60 -1.51 22.65
N HIS A 24 -14.84 -1.78 22.21
CA HIS A 24 -16.04 -1.64 23.07
C HIS A 24 -16.42 -2.85 23.94
N HIS A 25 -15.69 -3.96 23.90
CA HIS A 25 -15.93 -5.11 24.79
C HIS A 25 -15.32 -4.99 26.20
N LYS A 26 -14.79 -3.83 26.60
CA LYS A 26 -14.13 -3.62 27.91
C LYS A 26 -15.07 -3.38 29.12
N ASN A 27 -16.41 -3.39 28.98
CA ASN A 27 -17.33 -3.10 30.10
C ASN A 27 -18.38 -4.21 30.39
N GLY A 28 -18.09 -5.47 30.08
CA GLY A 28 -18.91 -6.61 30.51
C GLY A 28 -18.47 -7.15 31.87
N VAL A 29 -19.34 -7.07 32.88
CA VAL A 29 -19.16 -7.70 34.21
C VAL A 29 -18.90 -9.21 34.03
N PRO A 30 -17.86 -9.80 34.66
CA PRO A 30 -17.55 -11.21 34.48
C PRO A 30 -18.60 -12.10 35.16
N VAL A 31 -19.17 -13.03 34.39
CA VAL A 31 -19.98 -14.14 34.90
C VAL A 31 -19.02 -15.17 35.52
N PRO A 32 -19.26 -15.66 36.76
CA PRO A 32 -18.35 -16.58 37.41
C PRO A 32 -18.35 -17.97 36.73
N PRO A 33 -17.19 -18.65 36.67
CA PRO A 33 -17.09 -19.99 36.10
C PRO A 33 -17.72 -21.06 37.01
N PRO A 34 -18.16 -22.21 36.44
CA PRO A 34 -18.69 -23.32 37.22
C PRO A 34 -17.61 -23.99 38.08
N PRO A 35 -17.99 -24.62 39.22
CA PRO A 35 -17.04 -25.19 40.15
C PRO A 35 -16.42 -26.48 39.59
N HIS A 36 -15.10 -26.51 39.47
CA HIS A 36 -14.33 -27.72 39.18
C HIS A 36 -13.90 -28.43 40.48
N GLN A 37 -14.10 -29.74 40.45
CA GLN A 37 -13.86 -30.70 41.53
C GLN A 37 -12.37 -30.87 41.85
N HIS A 38 -12.09 -31.08 43.13
CA HIS A 38 -10.77 -31.34 43.70
C HIS A 38 -10.13 -32.65 43.19
N GLY A 39 -8.84 -32.58 42.87
CA GLY A 39 -7.92 -33.71 42.76
C GLY A 39 -6.55 -33.35 43.36
N PRO A 40 -5.84 -34.27 44.04
CA PRO A 40 -4.78 -33.91 44.99
C PRO A 40 -3.35 -33.83 44.40
N ASP A 41 -2.59 -32.90 44.98
CA ASP A 41 -1.15 -32.85 45.26
C ASP A 41 -0.12 -33.48 44.31
N ARG A 42 0.84 -32.63 43.86
CA ARG A 42 2.29 -32.92 43.82
C ARG A 42 3.15 -31.64 43.69
N PRO A 43 4.45 -31.69 44.06
CA PRO A 43 5.12 -30.61 44.77
C PRO A 43 5.90 -29.59 43.92
N ARG A 44 6.10 -28.43 44.55
CA ARG A 44 7.03 -27.32 44.23
C ARG A 44 8.38 -27.79 43.69
N GLN A 45 8.93 -27.06 42.72
CA GLN A 45 10.29 -26.49 42.82
C GLN A 45 10.68 -25.52 41.68
N TYR A 46 11.51 -24.54 42.06
CA TYR A 46 12.34 -23.58 41.31
C TYR A 46 11.71 -22.31 40.71
N ALA A 47 11.89 -21.21 41.45
CA ALA A 47 12.14 -19.89 40.90
C ALA A 47 13.62 -19.79 40.43
N PRO A 48 13.90 -18.89 39.46
CA PRO A 48 14.88 -17.87 39.76
C PRO A 48 14.38 -16.47 39.40
N THR A 49 14.64 -15.57 40.34
CA THR A 49 14.65 -14.12 40.24
C THR A 49 15.63 -13.64 39.18
N GLY A 50 15.14 -12.81 38.26
CA GLY A 50 15.97 -12.06 37.31
C GLY A 50 15.28 -10.76 36.96
N THR A 51 15.62 -9.71 37.67
CA THR A 51 15.26 -8.32 37.39
C THR A 51 15.84 -7.88 36.04
N ALA A 52 14.97 -7.65 35.06
CA ALA A 52 15.31 -6.93 33.84
C ALA A 52 14.40 -5.70 33.74
N SER A 53 15.05 -4.54 33.61
CA SER A 53 14.45 -3.21 33.55
C SER A 53 13.27 -3.14 32.59
N GLN A 54 12.12 -2.74 33.11
CA GLN A 54 10.94 -2.39 32.34
C GLN A 54 11.25 -1.19 31.44
N VAL A 55 11.37 -1.45 30.15
CA VAL A 55 11.14 -0.43 29.13
C VAL A 55 9.62 -0.38 28.95
N HIS A 56 9.02 0.78 29.19
CA HIS A 56 7.58 1.01 29.01
C HIS A 56 7.24 0.80 27.53
N HIS A 57 6.80 -0.41 27.18
CA HIS A 57 6.13 -0.68 25.92
C HIS A 57 4.67 -0.27 26.05
N ASP A 58 4.20 0.50 25.07
CA ASP A 58 2.81 0.90 24.93
C ASP A 58 1.94 -0.35 24.79
N GLU A 59 1.17 -0.70 25.84
CA GLU A 59 0.42 -1.96 25.96
C GLU A 59 -0.82 -2.04 25.05
N ASN A 60 -1.08 -1.04 24.23
CA ASN A 60 -2.37 -0.89 23.54
C ASN A 60 -2.38 -1.31 22.06
N MET A 61 -1.28 -1.82 21.50
CA MET A 61 -1.30 -2.43 20.17
C MET A 61 -1.65 -3.93 20.27
N PRO A 62 -2.68 -4.42 19.56
CA PRO A 62 -2.94 -5.85 19.50
C PRO A 62 -1.71 -6.54 18.91
N ARG A 63 -1.07 -7.40 19.72
CA ARG A 63 0.08 -8.19 19.26
C ARG A 63 -0.38 -9.02 18.07
N VAL A 64 0.23 -8.78 16.91
CA VAL A 64 0.04 -9.64 15.74
C VAL A 64 0.42 -11.07 16.15
N PRO A 65 -0.49 -12.05 16.03
CA PRO A 65 -0.15 -13.43 16.35
C PRO A 65 1.04 -13.85 15.47
N PRO A 66 1.98 -14.66 16.01
CA PRO A 66 3.10 -15.14 15.23
C PRO A 66 2.58 -15.85 13.97
N PRO A 67 3.28 -15.72 12.83
CA PRO A 67 2.87 -16.37 11.59
C PRO A 67 2.68 -17.87 11.83
N SER A 68 1.55 -18.42 11.37
CA SER A 68 1.30 -19.85 11.43
C SER A 68 2.18 -20.55 10.39
N ASP A 69 3.13 -21.36 10.84
CA ASP A 69 3.93 -22.22 9.95
C ASP A 69 3.10 -23.34 9.30
N LEU A 70 1.86 -23.54 9.76
CA LEU A 70 0.96 -24.53 9.20
C LEU A 70 0.18 -23.94 8.01
N PRO A 71 0.14 -24.64 6.86
CA PRO A 71 -0.74 -24.28 5.76
C PRO A 71 -2.19 -24.15 6.22
N ILE A 72 -2.86 -23.10 5.77
CA ILE A 72 -4.29 -22.88 6.03
C ILE A 72 -5.06 -23.39 4.81
N TYR A 73 -6.03 -24.29 5.03
CA TYR A 73 -7.02 -24.66 4.02
C TYR A 73 -8.35 -24.02 4.36
N ALA A 74 -8.76 -23.03 3.57
CA ALA A 74 -10.03 -22.34 3.71
C ALA A 74 -10.53 -21.88 2.34
N ASN A 75 -11.86 -21.70 2.23
CA ASN A 75 -12.52 -21.35 0.99
C ASN A 75 -13.46 -20.18 1.22
N TRP A 76 -13.40 -19.19 0.34
CA TRP A 76 -14.30 -18.03 0.34
C TRP A 76 -14.89 -17.85 -1.04
N ALA A 77 -16.18 -17.51 -1.10
CA ALA A 77 -16.79 -17.04 -2.35
C ALA A 77 -16.16 -15.70 -2.74
N CYS A 78 -16.01 -15.41 -4.04
CA CYS A 78 -15.35 -14.17 -4.49
C CYS A 78 -16.05 -12.89 -4.01
N ASN A 79 -17.37 -12.93 -3.82
CA ASN A 79 -18.13 -11.81 -3.22
C ASN A 79 -17.90 -11.64 -1.71
N LYS A 80 -17.12 -12.55 -1.10
CA LYS A 80 -16.67 -12.53 0.30
C LYS A 80 -15.16 -12.39 0.42
N LEU A 81 -14.46 -12.08 -0.67
CA LEU A 81 -13.01 -11.94 -0.71
C LEU A 81 -12.65 -10.57 -1.28
N THR A 82 -11.94 -9.78 -0.48
CA THR A 82 -11.27 -8.55 -0.94
C THR A 82 -9.82 -8.89 -1.27
N LEU A 83 -9.33 -8.37 -2.39
CA LEU A 83 -7.92 -8.42 -2.77
C LEU A 83 -7.37 -6.99 -2.75
N GLY A 84 -6.18 -6.83 -2.19
CA GLY A 84 -5.53 -5.52 -2.09
C GLY A 84 -4.04 -5.61 -2.33
N GLY A 85 -3.44 -4.43 -2.51
CA GLY A 85 -2.01 -4.24 -2.68
C GLY A 85 -1.51 -3.20 -1.68
N GLY A 86 -0.39 -3.49 -1.03
CA GLY A 86 0.39 -2.54 -0.26
C GLY A 86 1.81 -2.47 -0.81
N VAL A 87 2.48 -1.34 -0.60
CA VAL A 87 3.81 -1.12 -1.20
C VAL A 87 4.75 -0.36 -0.27
N ALA A 88 5.99 -0.84 -0.17
CA ALA A 88 7.10 -0.08 0.41
C ALA A 88 7.87 0.63 -0.72
N ILE A 89 7.76 1.95 -0.77
CA ILE A 89 8.35 2.79 -1.83
C ILE A 89 9.70 3.33 -1.34
N PHE A 90 10.80 2.83 -1.91
CA PHE A 90 12.16 3.23 -1.52
C PHE A 90 12.72 4.33 -2.42
N HIS A 91 13.37 5.32 -1.81
CA HIS A 91 14.29 6.21 -2.52
C HIS A 91 15.70 5.65 -2.38
N LEU A 92 16.19 5.00 -3.43
CA LEU A 92 17.38 4.14 -3.39
C LEU A 92 18.66 4.91 -3.04
N SER A 93 18.84 6.10 -3.61
CA SER A 93 20.06 6.91 -3.41
C SER A 93 20.25 7.37 -1.97
N SER A 94 19.14 7.63 -1.27
CA SER A 94 19.15 8.16 0.11
C SER A 94 18.88 7.11 1.19
N ALA A 95 18.62 5.85 0.82
CA ALA A 95 18.21 4.79 1.75
C ALA A 95 17.02 5.20 2.64
N ARG A 96 16.00 5.78 2.01
CA ARG A 96 14.74 6.19 2.65
C ARG A 96 13.56 5.42 2.07
N VAL A 97 12.48 5.33 2.85
CA VAL A 97 11.23 4.68 2.45
C VAL A 97 10.05 5.57 2.83
N VAL A 98 9.01 5.53 2.00
CA VAL A 98 7.78 6.26 2.24
C VAL A 98 6.96 5.54 3.32
N VAL A 99 6.51 6.31 4.32
CA VAL A 99 5.53 5.88 5.32
C VAL A 99 4.44 6.93 5.46
N CYS A 100 3.22 6.50 5.76
CA CYS A 100 2.06 7.34 6.00
C CYS A 100 1.73 7.36 7.50
N TRP A 101 1.19 8.48 7.96
CA TRP A 101 0.66 8.67 9.31
C TRP A 101 -0.82 8.98 9.22
N HIS A 102 -1.61 8.19 9.92
CA HIS A 102 -3.04 8.43 10.05
C HIS A 102 -3.29 9.41 11.20
N GLY A 103 -3.46 10.70 10.89
CA GLY A 103 -3.51 11.77 11.91
C GLY A 103 -4.60 11.63 12.97
N ARG A 104 -5.78 11.11 12.58
CA ARG A 104 -6.94 10.96 13.47
C ARG A 104 -6.80 9.77 14.43
N ASP A 105 -6.46 8.60 13.91
CA ASP A 105 -6.36 7.34 14.67
C ASP A 105 -4.97 7.10 15.28
N GLY A 106 -3.96 7.89 14.89
CA GLY A 106 -2.67 7.92 15.56
C GLY A 106 -1.78 6.70 15.31
N TYR A 107 -1.71 6.21 14.06
CA TYR A 107 -0.83 5.09 13.71
C TYR A 107 -0.05 5.30 12.40
N TRP A 108 1.11 4.65 12.30
CA TRP A 108 1.97 4.62 11.11
C TRP A 108 1.64 3.41 10.24
N PHE A 109 1.72 3.59 8.93
CA PHE A 109 1.50 2.52 7.96
C PHE A 109 2.25 2.78 6.63
N LEU A 110 2.42 1.75 5.83
CA LEU A 110 2.80 1.78 4.43
C LEU A 110 1.54 1.95 3.58
N PRO A 111 1.60 2.70 2.46
CA PRO A 111 0.43 2.91 1.63
C PRO A 111 -0.11 1.58 1.07
N LYS A 112 -1.43 1.38 1.14
CA LYS A 112 -2.12 0.14 0.81
C LYS A 112 -3.63 0.32 0.68
N GLY A 113 -4.19 -0.28 -0.37
CA GLY A 113 -5.65 -0.30 -0.55
C GLY A 113 -6.14 -1.44 -1.44
N ARG A 114 -7.37 -1.28 -1.91
CA ARG A 114 -8.14 -2.35 -2.56
C ARG A 114 -7.81 -2.36 -4.04
N ARG A 115 -7.57 -3.54 -4.59
CA ARG A 115 -7.38 -3.72 -6.02
C ARG A 115 -8.71 -3.48 -6.75
N ASP A 116 -8.66 -2.73 -7.83
CA ASP A 116 -9.81 -2.48 -8.69
C ASP A 116 -10.23 -3.74 -9.48
N ALA A 117 -11.47 -3.73 -9.95
CA ALA A 117 -11.98 -4.79 -10.81
C ALA A 117 -11.17 -4.83 -12.13
N ASN A 118 -10.64 -6.00 -12.47
CA ASN A 118 -9.78 -6.25 -13.63
C ASN A 118 -8.39 -5.59 -13.58
N GLU A 119 -7.99 -5.01 -12.45
CA GLU A 119 -6.65 -4.46 -12.26
C GLU A 119 -5.63 -5.58 -11.92
N GLU A 120 -4.39 -5.46 -12.37
CA GLU A 120 -3.31 -6.37 -11.98
C GLU A 120 -2.83 -6.03 -10.56
N SER A 121 -2.58 -7.02 -9.70
CA SER A 121 -2.29 -6.79 -8.27
C SER A 121 -1.08 -5.87 -8.03
N GLY A 122 -0.01 -6.03 -8.80
CA GLY A 122 1.17 -5.18 -8.74
C GLY A 122 0.88 -3.73 -9.17
N LEU A 123 0.14 -3.54 -10.26
CA LEU A 123 -0.32 -2.22 -10.69
C LEU A 123 -1.23 -1.55 -9.65
N GLY A 124 -2.13 -2.32 -9.02
CA GLY A 124 -2.96 -1.82 -7.93
C GLY A 124 -2.14 -1.36 -6.74
N ALA A 125 -1.10 -2.12 -6.35
CA ALA A 125 -0.19 -1.68 -5.28
C ALA A 125 0.54 -0.37 -5.65
N GLU A 126 0.94 -0.18 -6.91
CA GLU A 126 1.57 1.09 -7.34
C GLU A 126 0.60 2.28 -7.30
N ARG A 127 -0.65 2.07 -7.77
CA ARG A 127 -1.73 3.07 -7.71
C ARG A 127 -2.02 3.47 -6.27
N GLU A 128 -2.30 2.51 -5.40
CA GLU A 128 -2.56 2.73 -3.97
C GLU A 128 -1.37 3.42 -3.30
N GLY A 129 -0.15 3.04 -3.68
CA GLY A 129 1.08 3.72 -3.29
C GLY A 129 1.06 5.21 -3.59
N PHE A 130 0.63 5.60 -4.78
CA PHE A 130 0.56 7.01 -5.18
C PHE A 130 -0.62 7.74 -4.54
N GLU A 131 -1.81 7.14 -4.54
CA GLU A 131 -3.04 7.76 -4.04
C GLU A 131 -2.91 8.11 -2.54
N GLU A 132 -2.46 7.16 -1.71
CA GLU A 132 -2.35 7.39 -0.27
C GLU A 132 -1.10 8.18 0.16
N SER A 133 0.00 8.12 -0.61
CA SER A 133 1.28 8.72 -0.19
C SER A 133 1.73 9.96 -0.96
N GLY A 134 1.11 10.25 -2.11
CA GLY A 134 1.54 11.32 -3.01
C GLY A 134 2.86 11.04 -3.74
N TYR A 135 3.56 9.94 -3.48
CA TYR A 135 4.81 9.60 -4.17
C TYR A 135 4.55 8.65 -5.34
N ARG A 136 4.95 9.09 -6.54
CA ARG A 136 4.96 8.18 -7.69
C ARG A 136 6.02 7.12 -7.50
N ASN A 137 5.65 5.90 -7.87
CA ASN A 137 6.45 4.73 -7.61
C ASN A 137 6.28 3.71 -8.72
N ARG A 138 7.24 2.79 -8.79
CA ARG A 138 7.15 1.58 -9.62
C ARG A 138 7.73 0.38 -8.91
N LEU A 139 7.21 -0.80 -9.18
CA LEU A 139 7.73 -2.04 -8.62
C LEU A 139 9.20 -2.23 -9.00
N LEU A 140 9.98 -2.56 -7.99
CA LEU A 140 11.41 -2.77 -8.08
C LEU A 140 11.68 -4.28 -8.18
N PRO A 141 12.23 -4.78 -9.29
CA PRO A 141 12.66 -6.16 -9.37
C PRO A 141 13.74 -6.44 -8.32
N ILE A 142 13.50 -7.43 -7.46
CA ILE A 142 14.40 -7.82 -6.38
C ILE A 142 14.69 -9.33 -6.40
N PRO A 143 15.82 -9.78 -5.85
CA PRO A 143 16.13 -11.21 -5.71
C PRO A 143 15.25 -11.83 -4.64
N LEU A 144 14.11 -12.39 -5.06
CA LEU A 144 13.15 -13.04 -4.18
C LEU A 144 13.09 -14.54 -4.48
N ARG A 145 13.09 -15.37 -3.43
CA ARG A 145 12.71 -16.77 -3.56
C ARG A 145 11.19 -16.84 -3.62
N HIS A 146 10.65 -17.36 -4.71
CA HIS A 146 9.21 -17.50 -4.90
C HIS A 146 8.87 -18.92 -5.38
N CYS A 147 7.62 -19.34 -5.15
CA CYS A 147 7.12 -20.63 -5.58
C CYS A 147 6.43 -20.57 -6.96
N GLN A 148 6.29 -19.38 -7.55
CA GLN A 148 5.63 -19.24 -8.85
C GLN A 148 6.43 -19.90 -9.99
N PRO A 149 5.76 -20.58 -10.93
CA PRO A 149 6.42 -21.13 -12.10
C PRO A 149 6.99 -20.00 -12.96
N ARG A 150 8.13 -20.26 -13.60
CA ARG A 150 8.68 -19.33 -14.58
C ARG A 150 7.97 -19.49 -15.93
N PRO A 151 7.84 -18.41 -16.73
CA PRO A 151 7.33 -18.50 -18.09
C PRO A 151 8.10 -19.55 -18.91
N HIS A 152 7.38 -20.27 -19.77
CA HIS A 152 8.02 -21.26 -20.64
C HIS A 152 8.98 -20.57 -21.61
N VAL A 153 10.27 -20.82 -21.44
CA VAL A 153 11.28 -20.45 -22.43
C VAL A 153 11.39 -21.55 -23.48
N PRO A 154 11.37 -21.21 -24.79
CA PRO A 154 11.67 -22.15 -25.85
C PRO A 154 13.01 -22.85 -25.57
N HIS A 155 13.13 -24.13 -25.93
CA HIS A 155 14.33 -24.94 -25.66
C HIS A 155 15.61 -24.41 -26.30
N SER A 156 15.50 -23.45 -27.22
CA SER A 156 16.62 -22.74 -27.86
C SER A 156 17.14 -21.55 -27.07
N ALA A 157 16.47 -21.13 -25.99
CA ALA A 157 16.92 -20.03 -25.14
C ALA A 157 17.93 -20.53 -24.10
N SER A 158 19.00 -19.74 -23.90
CA SER A 158 20.01 -20.05 -22.88
C SER A 158 19.38 -20.14 -21.48
N PRO A 159 19.76 -21.11 -20.62
CA PRO A 159 19.34 -21.16 -19.21
C PRO A 159 19.65 -19.88 -18.41
N ALA A 160 20.59 -19.05 -18.90
CA ALA A 160 20.93 -17.73 -18.36
C ALA A 160 19.94 -16.61 -18.75
N SER A 161 18.88 -16.92 -19.52
CA SER A 161 17.94 -15.93 -20.06
C SER A 161 16.96 -15.34 -19.03
N HIS A 162 16.86 -15.93 -17.84
CA HIS A 162 15.94 -15.43 -16.81
C HIS A 162 16.65 -14.55 -15.82
N SER A 163 16.18 -13.30 -15.71
CA SER A 163 16.54 -12.42 -14.61
C SER A 163 16.30 -13.13 -13.27
N PRO A 164 17.26 -13.11 -12.33
CA PRO A 164 17.04 -13.59 -10.96
C PRO A 164 16.17 -12.61 -10.14
N PHE A 165 15.82 -11.46 -10.71
CA PHE A 165 15.04 -10.42 -10.07
C PHE A 165 13.59 -10.46 -10.56
N VAL A 166 12.64 -10.43 -9.62
CA VAL A 166 11.20 -10.50 -9.87
C VAL A 166 10.47 -9.41 -9.09
N THR A 167 9.23 -9.13 -9.46
CA THR A 167 8.33 -8.16 -8.80
C THR A 167 7.16 -8.85 -8.10
N GLU A 168 7.34 -10.09 -7.69
CA GLU A 168 6.38 -10.84 -6.86
C GLU A 168 6.26 -10.19 -5.47
N PRO A 169 5.12 -10.35 -4.77
CA PRO A 169 4.96 -9.81 -3.43
C PRO A 169 5.94 -10.46 -2.45
N ILE A 170 6.59 -9.63 -1.63
CA ILE A 170 7.54 -10.08 -0.61
C ILE A 170 6.83 -10.66 0.62
N TRP A 171 5.59 -10.23 0.86
CA TRP A 171 4.76 -10.70 1.95
C TRP A 171 3.31 -10.83 1.50
N THR A 172 2.56 -11.75 2.10
CA THR A 172 1.10 -11.86 1.93
C THR A 172 0.45 -11.93 3.29
N GLN A 173 -0.56 -11.10 3.50
CA GLN A 173 -1.34 -11.05 4.73
C GLN A 173 -2.76 -11.52 4.46
N LEU A 174 -3.25 -12.38 5.33
CA LEU A 174 -4.65 -12.82 5.38
C LEU A 174 -5.28 -12.21 6.63
N ALA A 175 -6.21 -11.27 6.47
CA ALA A 175 -6.85 -10.53 7.57
C ALA A 175 -8.38 -10.56 7.45
N PRO A 176 -9.13 -10.76 8.54
CA PRO A 176 -10.59 -10.67 8.50
C PRO A 176 -11.04 -9.27 8.05
N ASN A 177 -12.13 -9.20 7.30
CA ASN A 177 -12.78 -7.95 6.91
C ASN A 177 -14.26 -8.01 7.32
N GLY A 178 -14.52 -7.63 8.57
CA GLY A 178 -15.80 -7.88 9.24
C GLY A 178 -16.09 -9.36 9.45
N HIS A 179 -17.35 -9.71 9.72
CA HIS A 179 -17.72 -11.07 10.15
C HIS A 179 -17.74 -12.12 9.04
N THR A 180 -17.89 -11.70 7.77
CA THR A 180 -18.13 -12.63 6.66
C THR A 180 -17.21 -12.45 5.47
N HIS A 181 -16.31 -11.47 5.49
CA HIS A 181 -15.37 -11.24 4.39
C HIS A 181 -13.94 -11.47 4.84
N GLN A 182 -13.13 -11.87 3.88
CA GLN A 182 -11.71 -12.09 4.04
C GLN A 182 -10.97 -11.06 3.20
N TYR A 183 -9.88 -10.50 3.74
CA TYR A 183 -8.95 -9.66 3.01
C TYR A 183 -7.65 -10.40 2.78
N VAL A 184 -7.21 -10.47 1.53
CA VAL A 184 -5.85 -10.86 1.15
C VAL A 184 -5.12 -9.61 0.66
N LEU A 185 -4.02 -9.30 1.33
CA LEU A 185 -3.19 -8.14 1.02
C LEU A 185 -1.80 -8.61 0.59
N PHE A 186 -1.39 -8.21 -0.61
CA PHE A 186 -0.07 -8.49 -1.16
C PHE A 186 0.84 -7.28 -0.95
N TRP A 187 2.02 -7.50 -0.36
CA TRP A 187 2.99 -6.44 -0.10
C TRP A 187 4.12 -6.49 -1.12
N TYR A 188 4.34 -5.38 -1.82
CA TYR A 188 5.34 -5.24 -2.87
C TYR A 188 6.44 -4.27 -2.48
N ILE A 189 7.57 -4.38 -3.19
CA ILE A 189 8.69 -3.45 -3.09
C ILE A 189 8.72 -2.58 -4.33
N ALA A 190 8.76 -1.27 -4.14
CA ALA A 190 8.82 -0.28 -5.20
C ALA A 190 9.95 0.71 -4.95
N GLU A 191 10.23 1.51 -5.97
CA GLU A 191 11.14 2.65 -5.89
C GLU A 191 10.45 3.92 -6.39
N THR A 192 10.92 5.07 -5.91
CA THR A 192 10.54 6.38 -6.45
C THR A 192 11.00 6.54 -7.90
N LEU A 193 10.41 7.49 -8.62
CA LEU A 193 10.78 7.76 -10.00
C LEU A 193 11.94 8.77 -10.11
N PRO A 194 12.83 8.64 -11.11
CA PRO A 194 13.81 9.66 -11.43
C PRO A 194 13.12 10.89 -12.06
N PRO A 195 13.74 12.08 -12.00
CA PRO A 195 13.10 13.34 -12.36
C PRO A 195 12.66 13.44 -13.82
N ASP A 196 13.37 12.78 -14.75
CA ASP A 196 13.05 12.80 -16.18
C ASP A 196 11.71 12.08 -16.47
N ILE A 197 11.49 10.94 -15.83
CA ILE A 197 10.23 10.19 -15.92
C ILE A 197 9.11 10.93 -15.21
N GLU A 198 9.40 11.50 -14.04
CA GLU A 198 8.47 12.31 -13.25
C GLU A 198 7.95 13.51 -14.06
N GLU A 199 8.85 14.24 -14.71
CA GLU A 199 8.51 15.39 -15.56
C GLU A 199 7.69 14.97 -16.79
N LYS A 200 8.04 13.84 -17.41
CA LYS A 200 7.32 13.31 -18.57
C LYS A 200 5.86 12.99 -18.21
N ILE A 201 5.63 12.29 -17.11
CA ILE A 201 4.28 11.95 -16.65
C ILE A 201 3.49 13.22 -16.33
N ASN A 202 4.11 14.20 -15.66
CA ASN A 202 3.46 15.48 -15.37
C ASN A 202 2.99 16.20 -16.65
N LYS A 203 3.80 16.20 -17.71
CA LYS A 203 3.42 16.78 -19.01
C LYS A 203 2.25 16.04 -19.65
N GLU A 204 2.25 14.70 -19.59
CA GLU A 204 1.18 13.88 -20.14
C GLU A 204 -0.15 14.12 -19.41
N VAL A 205 -0.14 14.14 -18.07
CA VAL A 205 -1.33 14.43 -17.25
C VAL A 205 -1.86 15.84 -17.54
N GLN A 206 -0.99 16.84 -17.64
CA GLN A 206 -1.40 18.21 -17.99
C GLN A 206 -2.02 18.31 -19.38
N HIS A 207 -1.46 17.60 -20.37
CA HIS A 207 -2.02 17.56 -21.72
C HIS A 207 -3.43 16.93 -21.74
N GLN A 208 -3.61 15.80 -21.05
CA GLN A 208 -4.91 15.14 -20.93
C GLN A 208 -5.96 16.03 -20.25
N ALA A 209 -5.58 16.78 -19.20
CA ALA A 209 -6.47 17.74 -18.55
C ALA A 209 -6.87 18.92 -19.47
N GLN A 210 -5.97 19.36 -20.34
CA GLN A 210 -6.26 20.41 -21.33
C GLN A 210 -7.14 19.94 -22.49
N GLU A 211 -7.04 18.67 -22.89
CA GLU A 211 -7.91 18.11 -23.93
C GLU A 211 -9.33 17.88 -23.41
N THR A 212 -9.47 17.35 -22.20
CA THR A 212 -10.77 17.08 -21.56
C THR A 212 -11.55 18.35 -21.21
N SER A 213 -10.88 19.49 -20.99
CA SER A 213 -11.53 20.78 -20.72
C SER A 213 -11.98 21.53 -21.99
N LYS A 214 -11.58 21.09 -23.20
CA LYS A 214 -11.90 21.75 -24.46
C LYS A 214 -13.23 21.35 -25.10
N ASP A 215 -14.03 20.48 -24.47
CA ASP A 215 -15.39 20.20 -24.93
C ASP A 215 -16.40 20.20 -23.77
N PRO A 216 -17.16 21.29 -23.66
CA PRO A 216 -18.59 21.11 -23.73
C PRO A 216 -19.23 22.27 -24.50
N SER A 217 -19.62 22.06 -25.77
CA SER A 217 -20.64 22.82 -26.54
C SER A 217 -20.25 23.38 -27.92
N GLN A 218 -19.52 22.65 -28.77
CA GLN A 218 -19.57 22.92 -30.22
C GLN A 218 -20.23 21.77 -30.98
N GLY A 219 -21.55 21.68 -30.86
CA GLY A 219 -22.34 20.72 -31.64
C GLY A 219 -23.75 20.48 -31.13
N ARG A 220 -24.52 21.52 -30.79
CA ARG A 220 -25.99 21.40 -30.76
C ARG A 220 -26.62 22.55 -31.52
N ASP A 221 -27.32 22.18 -32.58
CA ASP A 221 -28.19 23.04 -33.37
C ASP A 221 -29.23 23.77 -32.48
N PRO A 222 -29.49 25.07 -32.72
CA PRO A 222 -30.49 25.81 -31.98
C PRO A 222 -31.85 25.66 -32.68
N ALA A 223 -32.63 24.65 -32.32
CA ALA A 223 -34.06 24.66 -32.61
C ALA A 223 -34.80 23.71 -31.67
N VAL A 224 -35.47 24.26 -30.65
CA VAL A 224 -36.94 24.24 -30.49
C VAL A 224 -37.27 24.95 -29.18
N ARG A 225 -37.95 26.09 -29.31
CA ARG A 225 -38.63 26.83 -28.24
C ARG A 225 -39.78 26.00 -27.68
N SER A 226 -39.89 25.93 -26.35
CA SER A 226 -41.17 25.79 -25.67
C SER A 226 -41.06 26.44 -24.30
N GLU A 227 -41.73 27.58 -24.17
CA GLU A 227 -41.94 28.34 -22.95
C GLU A 227 -42.71 27.50 -21.93
N HIS A 228 -42.38 27.59 -20.63
CA HIS A 228 -43.34 27.60 -19.52
C HIS A 228 -42.67 28.23 -18.29
N ALA A 229 -43.30 29.28 -17.79
CA ALA A 229 -42.86 30.09 -16.65
C ALA A 229 -43.22 29.42 -15.32
N GLY A 230 -42.38 29.61 -14.29
CA GLY A 230 -42.68 29.14 -12.94
C GLY A 230 -41.61 29.43 -11.90
N SER A 231 -41.65 30.64 -11.35
CA SER A 231 -41.37 31.05 -9.95
C SER A 231 -40.00 30.78 -9.31
N GLU A 232 -39.36 31.89 -8.95
CA GLU A 232 -38.17 32.07 -8.12
C GLU A 232 -38.31 31.49 -6.70
N THR A 233 -37.20 30.93 -6.18
CA THR A 233 -36.78 31.15 -4.79
C THR A 233 -35.26 31.18 -4.74
N VAL A 234 -34.71 32.36 -4.44
CA VAL A 234 -33.29 32.63 -4.22
C VAL A 234 -32.89 32.05 -2.86
N ARG A 235 -31.92 31.13 -2.84
CA ARG A 235 -31.12 30.81 -1.65
C ARG A 235 -29.66 31.11 -1.97
N GLU A 236 -29.17 32.17 -1.35
CA GLU A 236 -27.76 32.54 -1.28
C GLU A 236 -26.96 31.50 -0.49
N GLY A 237 -25.70 31.31 -0.89
CA GLY A 237 -24.65 30.91 0.02
C GLY A 237 -24.26 29.43 0.02
N ASN A 238 -23.77 28.92 -1.11
CA ASN A 238 -22.73 27.90 -1.07
C ASN A 238 -21.79 28.17 -2.25
N HIS A 239 -20.71 28.91 -1.99
CA HIS A 239 -19.59 28.94 -2.92
C HIS A 239 -18.99 27.53 -2.90
N PRO A 240 -18.98 26.78 -4.02
CA PRO A 240 -18.18 25.58 -4.09
C PRO A 240 -16.73 26.02 -3.94
N VAL A 241 -16.09 25.60 -2.84
CA VAL A 241 -14.63 25.59 -2.76
C VAL A 241 -14.17 24.85 -4.03
N PRO A 242 -13.24 25.41 -4.84
CA PRO A 242 -12.78 24.71 -6.02
C PRO A 242 -12.23 23.37 -5.56
N SER A 243 -12.94 22.30 -5.90
CA SER A 243 -12.43 20.94 -5.84
C SER A 243 -11.20 20.96 -6.72
N VAL A 244 -10.03 21.04 -6.08
CA VAL A 244 -8.77 20.76 -6.75
C VAL A 244 -8.92 19.32 -7.19
N LEU A 245 -9.16 19.11 -8.48
CA LEU A 245 -9.37 17.78 -9.04
C LEU A 245 -8.17 16.92 -8.66
N ALA A 246 -8.44 15.77 -8.04
CA ALA A 246 -7.41 14.82 -7.67
C ALA A 246 -6.56 14.48 -8.90
N ILE A 247 -5.24 14.44 -8.72
CA ILE A 247 -4.32 14.11 -9.81
C ILE A 247 -4.51 12.61 -10.11
N PRO A 248 -4.99 12.21 -11.29
CA PRO A 248 -5.20 10.80 -11.58
C PRO A 248 -3.87 10.05 -11.61
N TYR A 249 -3.85 8.83 -11.10
CA TYR A 249 -2.70 7.95 -11.22
C TYR A 249 -2.43 7.61 -12.70
N GLN A 250 -1.17 7.70 -13.09
CA GLN A 250 -0.69 7.21 -14.38
C GLN A 250 0.50 6.27 -14.15
N ALA A 251 0.35 5.03 -14.61
CA ALA A 251 1.37 4.00 -14.42
C ALA A 251 2.69 4.39 -15.11
N PRO A 252 3.82 4.44 -14.38
CA PRO A 252 5.10 4.76 -14.99
C PRO A 252 5.64 3.61 -15.83
N PRO A 253 6.58 3.89 -16.76
CA PRO A 253 7.27 2.83 -17.47
C PRO A 253 8.07 1.94 -16.51
N ARG A 254 7.96 0.63 -16.70
CA ARG A 254 8.85 -0.36 -16.04
C ARG A 254 10.30 -0.03 -16.39
N TYR A 255 11.20 -0.16 -15.42
CA TYR A 255 12.63 -0.07 -15.75
C TYR A 255 13.03 -1.22 -16.69
N PRO A 256 13.99 -0.98 -17.60
CA PRO A 256 14.61 -2.06 -18.32
C PRO A 256 15.22 -3.06 -17.34
N THR A 257 15.00 -4.35 -17.60
CA THR A 257 15.44 -5.43 -16.70
C THR A 257 16.96 -5.57 -16.59
N PHE A 258 17.70 -4.97 -17.53
CA PHE A 258 19.16 -4.96 -17.55
C PHE A 258 19.78 -3.81 -16.76
N LEU A 259 18.99 -2.82 -16.33
CA LEU A 259 19.51 -1.64 -15.65
C LEU A 259 19.80 -1.95 -14.18
N SER A 260 21.07 -1.81 -13.77
CA SER A 260 21.51 -2.06 -12.40
C SER A 260 20.97 -1.02 -11.42
N ILE A 261 21.01 -1.30 -10.12
CA ILE A 261 20.63 -0.33 -9.10
C ILE A 261 21.55 0.89 -9.11
N GLU A 262 22.86 0.71 -9.33
CA GLU A 262 23.80 1.84 -9.40
C GLU A 262 23.50 2.74 -10.60
N ASP A 263 23.18 2.15 -11.76
CA ASP A 263 22.80 2.93 -12.94
C ASP A 263 21.49 3.71 -12.69
N ARG A 264 20.53 3.12 -11.97
CA ARG A 264 19.27 3.80 -11.59
C ARG A 264 19.54 4.99 -10.67
N ILE A 265 20.37 4.81 -9.65
CA ILE A 265 20.80 5.88 -8.74
C ILE A 265 21.52 6.98 -9.52
N ALA A 266 22.37 6.62 -10.49
CA ALA A 266 23.10 7.59 -11.31
C ALA A 266 22.20 8.43 -12.25
N MET A 267 20.95 8.02 -12.48
CA MET A 267 19.97 8.82 -13.22
C MET A 267 19.39 9.97 -12.39
N GLU A 268 19.56 9.93 -11.05
CA GLU A 268 19.13 11.00 -10.16
C GLU A 268 20.25 12.04 -10.01
N PRO A 269 19.95 13.35 -10.09
CA PRO A 269 20.95 14.37 -9.80
C PRO A 269 21.38 14.31 -8.32
N PRO A 270 22.60 14.78 -7.97
CA PRO A 270 23.03 14.84 -6.59
C PRO A 270 22.04 15.61 -5.70
N ASN A 271 21.66 15.03 -4.56
CA ASN A 271 20.66 15.55 -3.63
C ASN A 271 19.24 15.68 -4.22
N TYR A 272 18.90 14.86 -5.22
CA TYR A 272 17.52 14.72 -5.67
C TYR A 272 16.60 14.35 -4.51
N GLU A 273 15.44 14.99 -4.46
CA GLU A 273 14.37 14.67 -3.54
C GLU A 273 13.15 14.26 -4.38
N PRO A 274 12.60 13.04 -4.16
CA PRO A 274 11.40 12.60 -4.85
C PRO A 274 10.24 13.58 -4.67
N VAL A 275 9.49 13.80 -5.75
CA VAL A 275 8.37 14.74 -5.74
C VAL A 275 7.18 14.14 -4.99
N HIS A 276 6.70 14.86 -3.98
CA HIS A 276 5.44 14.57 -3.30
C HIS A 276 4.31 15.37 -3.94
N HIS A 277 3.28 14.67 -4.42
CA HIS A 277 2.08 15.27 -5.01
C HIS A 277 0.99 15.43 -3.94
N PRO A 278 0.54 16.67 -3.66
CA PRO A 278 -0.59 16.85 -2.74
C PRO A 278 -1.91 16.47 -3.42
N ASN A 279 -2.92 16.16 -2.61
CA ASN A 279 -4.30 15.89 -3.05
C ASN A 279 -4.42 14.72 -4.03
N THR A 280 -3.65 13.66 -3.78
CA THR A 280 -3.76 12.37 -4.49
C THR A 280 -4.78 11.42 -3.85
N GLY A 281 -5.13 11.66 -2.59
CA GLY A 281 -6.11 10.85 -1.87
C GLY A 281 -7.48 10.88 -2.56
N VAL A 282 -8.13 9.72 -2.63
CA VAL A 282 -9.38 9.55 -3.37
C VAL A 282 -10.61 9.92 -2.53
N ASP A 283 -10.46 10.04 -1.21
CA ASP A 283 -11.55 10.45 -0.32
C ASP A 283 -11.12 11.35 0.85
N GLU A 284 -12.12 11.79 1.62
CA GLU A 284 -11.96 12.73 2.75
C GLU A 284 -11.10 12.17 3.88
N GLU A 285 -11.00 10.84 4.00
CA GLU A 285 -10.19 10.19 5.02
C GLU A 285 -8.73 10.14 4.60
N GLU A 286 -8.46 9.71 3.37
CA GLU A 286 -7.11 9.72 2.80
C GLU A 286 -6.53 11.13 2.72
N ALA A 287 -7.38 12.15 2.55
CA ALA A 287 -6.98 13.56 2.64
C ALA A 287 -6.38 13.97 4.01
N THR A 288 -6.58 13.16 5.06
CA THR A 288 -5.98 13.40 6.38
C THR A 288 -4.63 12.72 6.58
N TYR A 289 -4.22 11.87 5.64
CA TYR A 289 -2.97 11.13 5.74
C TYR A 289 -1.79 12.07 5.49
N GLN A 290 -0.73 11.86 6.25
CA GLN A 290 0.53 12.60 6.09
C GLN A 290 1.61 11.62 5.68
N SER A 291 2.32 11.94 4.60
CA SER A 291 3.29 11.05 3.99
C SER A 291 4.71 11.58 4.25
N PHE A 292 5.61 10.68 4.63
CA PHE A 292 6.97 11.01 5.03
C PHE A 292 7.95 10.09 4.32
N LEU A 293 9.04 10.67 3.81
CA LEU A 293 10.18 9.91 3.28
C LEU A 293 11.25 9.81 4.36
N LEU A 294 11.25 8.72 5.12
CA LEU A 294 12.09 8.54 6.31
C LEU A 294 13.26 7.58 6.04
N PRO A 295 14.40 7.71 6.76
CA PRO A 295 15.43 6.67 6.78
C PRO A 295 14.83 5.29 7.08
N VAL A 296 15.34 4.25 6.42
CA VAL A 296 14.79 2.87 6.55
C VAL A 296 14.66 2.42 8.01
N GLU A 297 15.67 2.69 8.84
CA GLU A 297 15.61 2.29 10.26
C GLU A 297 14.60 3.09 11.08
N GLU A 298 14.43 4.38 10.76
CA GLU A 298 13.42 5.20 11.42
C GLU A 298 12.01 4.72 11.03
N ALA A 299 11.77 4.46 9.74
CA ALA A 299 10.52 3.90 9.25
C ALA A 299 10.20 2.54 9.92
N ALA A 300 11.19 1.66 10.05
CA ALA A 300 11.01 0.37 10.71
C ALA A 300 10.62 0.53 12.19
N GLU A 301 11.24 1.48 12.90
CA GLU A 301 10.87 1.77 14.30
C GLU A 301 9.46 2.40 14.40
N LYS A 302 9.03 3.22 13.44
CA LYS A 302 7.66 3.76 13.39
C LYS A 302 6.61 2.66 13.14
N LEU A 303 6.95 1.64 12.35
CA LEU A 303 6.08 0.53 11.99
C LEU A 303 6.18 -0.67 12.96
N LYS A 304 6.91 -0.50 14.07
CA LYS A 304 7.36 -1.58 14.92
C LYS A 304 6.23 -2.48 15.44
N GLY A 305 6.45 -3.78 15.36
CA GLY A 305 5.49 -4.79 15.82
C GLY A 305 4.32 -5.03 14.86
N SER A 306 4.35 -4.44 13.67
CA SER A 306 3.46 -4.76 12.56
C SER A 306 4.20 -5.58 11.50
N ILE A 307 3.45 -6.28 10.65
CA ILE A 307 4.01 -6.95 9.46
C ILE A 307 4.67 -5.96 8.49
N GLN A 308 4.35 -4.67 8.58
CA GLN A 308 4.86 -3.64 7.68
C GLN A 308 6.31 -3.28 8.03
N GLU A 309 6.69 -3.42 9.30
CA GLU A 309 8.10 -3.42 9.70
C GLU A 309 8.87 -4.52 8.94
N ASP A 310 8.36 -5.75 8.92
CA ASP A 310 8.99 -6.88 8.24
C ASP A 310 9.09 -6.64 6.72
N VAL A 311 8.06 -6.05 6.12
CA VAL A 311 8.07 -5.65 4.69
C VAL A 311 9.18 -4.65 4.41
N VAL A 312 9.33 -3.60 5.23
CA VAL A 312 10.41 -2.60 5.05
C VAL A 312 11.79 -3.25 5.20
N ARG A 313 12.00 -4.04 6.27
CA ARG A 313 13.29 -4.70 6.53
C ARG A 313 13.65 -5.68 5.43
N SER A 314 12.73 -6.56 5.07
CA SER A 314 12.93 -7.57 4.03
C SER A 314 13.14 -6.93 2.66
N GLY A 315 12.40 -5.86 2.36
CA GLY A 315 12.54 -5.10 1.12
C GLY A 315 13.92 -4.47 1.00
N TRP A 316 14.39 -3.80 2.05
CA TRP A 316 15.71 -3.18 2.07
C TRP A 316 16.84 -4.22 2.00
N GLU A 317 16.71 -5.35 2.70
CA GLU A 317 17.66 -6.45 2.60
C GLU A 317 17.74 -6.98 1.16
N ALA A 318 16.60 -7.18 0.50
CA ALA A 318 16.54 -7.65 -0.88
C ALA A 318 17.17 -6.65 -1.87
N ILE A 319 16.99 -5.35 -1.64
CA ILE A 319 17.64 -4.27 -2.39
C ILE A 319 19.17 -4.34 -2.22
N CYS A 320 19.66 -4.41 -0.98
CA CYS A 320 21.09 -4.52 -0.69
C CYS A 320 21.70 -5.76 -1.35
N LYS A 321 21.01 -6.89 -1.27
CA LYS A 321 21.41 -8.14 -1.90
C LYS A 321 21.46 -8.03 -3.43
N ARG A 322 20.51 -7.33 -4.04
CA ARG A 322 20.54 -7.06 -5.49
C ARG A 322 21.80 -6.29 -5.88
N ARG A 323 22.11 -5.20 -5.16
CA ARG A 323 23.32 -4.41 -5.39
C ARG A 323 24.58 -5.27 -5.31
N GLU A 324 24.67 -6.13 -4.30
CA GLU A 324 25.80 -7.04 -4.13
C GLU A 324 25.93 -8.03 -5.30
N MET A 325 24.81 -8.61 -5.76
CA MET A 325 24.80 -9.53 -6.90
C MET A 325 25.25 -8.84 -8.19
N GLU A 326 24.76 -7.63 -8.45
CA GLU A 326 25.12 -6.83 -9.62
C GLU A 326 26.61 -6.42 -9.58
N TRP A 327 27.11 -5.98 -8.42
CA TRP A 327 28.52 -5.68 -8.21
C TRP A 327 29.43 -6.88 -8.51
N LYS A 328 29.08 -8.06 -7.97
CA LYS A 328 29.82 -9.30 -8.23
C LYS A 328 29.82 -9.66 -9.71
N ALA A 329 28.67 -9.53 -10.39
CA ALA A 329 28.57 -9.79 -11.82
C ALA A 329 29.45 -8.83 -12.64
N ALA A 330 29.44 -7.54 -12.33
CA ALA A 330 30.29 -6.55 -12.99
C ALA A 330 31.79 -6.84 -12.77
N ALA A 331 32.18 -7.16 -11.53
CA ALA A 331 33.56 -7.52 -11.19
C ALA A 331 34.04 -8.81 -11.87
N SER A 332 33.13 -9.76 -12.12
CA SER A 332 33.42 -10.99 -12.88
C SER A 332 33.61 -10.74 -14.38
N LEU A 333 32.89 -9.78 -14.97
CA LEU A 333 33.03 -9.42 -16.39
C LEU A 333 34.31 -8.63 -16.70
N ALA A 334 34.88 -7.96 -15.69
CA ALA A 334 36.10 -7.17 -15.84
C ALA A 334 37.41 -8.00 -15.77
N LYS A 335 37.33 -9.31 -15.51
CA LYS A 335 38.48 -10.24 -15.38
C LYS A 335 38.67 -11.07 -16.65
#